data_AF-A0A6A5VSG9-F1
#
_entry.id   AF-A0A6A5VSG9-F1
#
_cell.length_a   1.000
_cell.length_b   1.000
_cell.length_c   1.000
_cell.angle_alpha   90.00
_cell.angle_beta   90.00
_cell.angle_gamma   90.00
#
_symmetry.space_group_name_H-M   'P 1'
#
loop_
_entity.id
_entity.type
_entity.pdbx_description
1 polymer ?
#
loop_
_entity_poly.entity_id
_entity_poly.type
_entity_poly.pdbx_seq_one_letter_code
_entity_poly.pdbx_strand_id
1 'polypeptide(L)'
;MIQPSSDSTPDSNNILPNDWLLWNTGPPQSVPPLVKHNMETLLKVMKTWPRTMAKGFQTPPMLHFTHLEPSRTLWPMKNCVTVARMWVSQDDGAAELVRQAALQEMRVLFQQHRSMDERHLLAALQALVMYTVMLMFPGKGQISLSIVDPAIFACLQRVISYVARTGLLLTEERDCIQPAWEAWVHVTGKRRAVFSLYLLHWSYSVYHNLESFACSQLGFMPAPTPKFLWQCETEDKWEELYARWLSQWRDGPYMMSEFAAIQAGIALEQRSERWLEDADELGILFFSIGNTVYPCVEWW
;
A
#
# COMPACT_ATOMS: atom_id res chain seq x y z
N MET A 1 -43.69 -15.21 50.64
CA MET A 1 -42.54 -16.09 50.35
C MET A 1 -41.47 -15.21 49.72
N ILE A 2 -40.40 -14.94 50.48
CA ILE A 2 -38.99 -14.67 50.10
C ILE A 2 -38.68 -13.83 48.82
N GLN A 3 -37.93 -12.74 49.04
CA GLN A 3 -37.11 -11.85 48.16
C GLN A 3 -36.25 -12.54 47.05
N PRO A 4 -35.49 -11.84 46.16
CA PRO A 4 -35.27 -10.37 45.99
C PRO A 4 -35.22 -9.86 44.52
N SER A 5 -35.05 -8.53 44.43
CA SER A 5 -34.56 -7.68 43.34
C SER A 5 -33.24 -8.11 42.68
N SER A 6 -33.06 -7.78 41.40
CA SER A 6 -31.75 -7.36 40.86
C SER A 6 -31.90 -6.48 39.62
N ASP A 7 -31.30 -5.30 39.70
CA ASP A 7 -30.96 -4.38 38.62
C ASP A 7 -30.37 -5.09 37.40
N SER A 8 -30.71 -4.61 36.20
CA SER A 8 -29.90 -4.81 35.01
C SER A 8 -29.49 -3.46 34.45
N THR A 9 -28.34 -2.98 34.91
CA THR A 9 -27.49 -2.03 34.17
C THR A 9 -27.20 -2.57 32.77
N PRO A 10 -27.04 -1.72 31.74
CA PRO A 10 -26.56 -2.18 30.45
C PRO A 10 -25.08 -2.52 30.58
N ASP A 11 -24.72 -3.78 30.39
CA ASP A 11 -23.33 -4.20 30.28
C ASP A 11 -22.70 -3.58 29.02
N SER A 12 -22.11 -2.40 29.21
CA SER A 12 -21.03 -1.90 28.40
C SER A 12 -19.81 -2.81 28.62
N ASN A 13 -19.66 -3.82 27.77
CA ASN A 13 -18.39 -4.43 27.35
C ASN A 13 -18.66 -5.76 26.64
N ASN A 14 -18.84 -5.70 25.32
CA ASN A 14 -18.61 -6.85 24.45
C ASN A 14 -17.96 -6.36 23.15
N ILE A 15 -16.72 -5.87 23.27
CA ILE A 15 -15.79 -5.91 22.13
C ILE A 15 -15.40 -7.38 22.01
N LEU A 16 -16.13 -8.13 21.19
CA LEU A 16 -15.80 -9.52 20.88
C LEU A 16 -14.48 -9.57 20.12
N PRO A 17 -13.43 -10.22 20.65
CA PRO A 17 -12.22 -10.50 19.91
C PRO A 17 -12.42 -11.81 19.14
N ASN A 18 -13.18 -11.79 18.03
CA ASN A 18 -13.34 -12.97 17.16
C ASN A 18 -13.81 -12.68 15.71
N ASP A 19 -13.39 -11.57 15.09
CA ASP A 19 -13.56 -11.34 13.63
C ASP A 19 -12.44 -12.00 12.81
N TRP A 20 -12.30 -13.34 12.90
CA TRP A 20 -11.34 -14.11 12.09
C TRP A 20 -12.00 -14.99 11.04
N LEU A 21 -13.24 -14.68 10.66
CA LEU A 21 -13.88 -15.27 9.48
C LEU A 21 -13.51 -14.48 8.22
N LEU A 22 -12.27 -14.64 7.75
CA LEU A 22 -11.79 -14.17 6.44
C LEU A 22 -12.51 -14.84 5.24
N TRP A 23 -13.65 -15.48 5.46
CA TRP A 23 -14.44 -16.21 4.47
C TRP A 23 -15.94 -16.11 4.75
N ASN A 24 -16.42 -14.95 5.20
CA ASN A 24 -17.86 -14.71 5.14
C ASN A 24 -18.22 -14.40 3.68
N THR A 25 -18.54 -15.43 2.91
CA THR A 25 -19.17 -15.25 1.60
C THR A 25 -20.56 -14.68 1.84
N GLY A 26 -20.67 -13.36 2.01
CA GLY A 26 -21.93 -12.65 1.90
C GLY A 26 -22.62 -12.99 0.57
N PRO A 27 -23.94 -12.76 0.44
CA PRO A 27 -24.66 -13.09 -0.78
C PRO A 27 -23.95 -12.46 -2.00
N PRO A 28 -23.80 -13.19 -3.12
CA PRO A 28 -23.02 -12.74 -4.26
C PRO A 28 -23.69 -11.55 -4.93
N GLN A 29 -23.38 -10.35 -4.47
CA GLN A 29 -23.51 -9.17 -5.32
C GLN A 29 -22.39 -9.29 -6.35
N SER A 30 -22.74 -9.59 -7.60
CA SER A 30 -21.77 -9.69 -8.67
C SER A 30 -21.01 -8.37 -8.79
N VAL A 31 -19.68 -8.41 -8.65
CA VAL A 31 -18.86 -7.21 -8.82
C VAL A 31 -19.16 -6.58 -10.19
N PRO A 32 -19.48 -5.27 -10.25
CA PRO A 32 -19.76 -4.61 -11.53
C PRO A 32 -18.63 -4.81 -12.53
N PRO A 33 -18.91 -5.07 -13.83
CA PRO A 33 -17.88 -5.35 -14.83
C PRO A 33 -16.80 -4.26 -14.93
N LEU A 34 -17.19 -2.99 -14.80
CA LEU A 34 -16.26 -1.86 -14.81
C LEU A 34 -15.30 -1.88 -13.60
N VAL A 35 -15.81 -2.23 -12.41
CA VAL A 35 -14.98 -2.37 -11.21
C VAL A 35 -13.96 -3.48 -11.39
N LYS A 36 -14.41 -4.64 -11.89
CA LYS A 36 -13.51 -5.76 -12.19
C LYS A 36 -12.44 -5.36 -13.20
N HIS A 37 -12.82 -4.69 -14.29
CA HIS A 37 -11.90 -4.20 -15.31
C HIS A 37 -10.87 -3.21 -14.76
N ASN A 38 -11.29 -2.28 -13.89
CA ASN A 38 -10.39 -1.33 -13.24
C ASN A 38 -9.37 -2.07 -12.36
N MET A 39 -9.80 -3.03 -11.55
CA MET A 39 -8.91 -3.82 -10.68
C MET A 39 -7.93 -4.68 -11.48
N GLU A 40 -8.37 -5.29 -12.58
CA GLU A 40 -7.49 -5.98 -13.53
C GLU A 40 -6.45 -5.03 -14.15
N THR A 41 -6.84 -3.77 -14.41
CA THR A 41 -5.92 -2.74 -14.94
C THR A 41 -4.86 -2.36 -13.92
N LEU A 42 -5.24 -2.14 -12.66
CA LEU A 42 -4.31 -1.90 -11.55
C LEU A 42 -3.32 -3.06 -11.39
N LEU A 43 -3.82 -4.30 -11.42
CA LEU A 43 -3.00 -5.52 -11.38
C LEU A 43 -2.01 -5.60 -12.54
N LYS A 44 -2.43 -5.26 -13.76
CA LYS A 44 -1.54 -5.21 -14.95
C LYS A 44 -0.41 -4.21 -14.74
N VAL A 45 -0.69 -3.03 -14.18
CA VAL A 45 0.34 -2.02 -13.88
C VAL A 45 1.29 -2.54 -12.80
N MET A 46 0.77 -2.99 -11.66
CA MET A 46 1.59 -3.44 -10.52
C MET A 46 2.45 -4.68 -10.86
N LYS A 47 1.96 -5.57 -11.74
CA LYS A 47 2.72 -6.72 -12.28
C LYS A 47 4.05 -6.31 -12.91
N THR A 48 4.16 -5.08 -13.41
CA THR A 48 5.40 -4.59 -14.04
C THR A 48 6.48 -4.21 -13.04
N TRP A 49 6.13 -3.93 -11.78
CA TRP A 49 7.04 -3.30 -10.81
C TRP A 49 8.29 -4.13 -10.49
N PRO A 50 8.23 -5.46 -10.24
CA PRO A 50 9.43 -6.26 -10.05
C PRO A 50 10.38 -6.20 -11.25
N ARG A 51 9.82 -6.16 -12.48
CA ARG A 51 10.59 -6.05 -13.72
C ARG A 51 11.21 -4.67 -13.90
N THR A 52 10.47 -3.61 -13.59
CA THR A 52 10.97 -2.22 -13.62
C THR A 52 12.16 -2.08 -12.68
N MET A 53 12.02 -2.55 -11.44
CA MET A 53 13.11 -2.59 -10.46
C MET A 53 14.31 -3.42 -10.93
N ALA A 54 14.08 -4.62 -11.47
CA ALA A 54 15.15 -5.51 -11.93
C ALA A 54 15.96 -4.93 -13.10
N LYS A 55 15.30 -4.18 -14.01
CA LYS A 55 15.93 -3.49 -15.14
C LYS A 55 16.82 -2.32 -14.67
N GLY A 56 16.45 -1.65 -13.58
CA GLY A 56 17.25 -0.57 -12.99
C GLY A 56 17.24 0.76 -13.74
N PHE A 57 16.46 0.90 -14.83
CA PHE A 57 16.31 2.20 -15.53
C PHE A 57 15.44 3.19 -14.76
N GLN A 58 14.48 2.69 -14.01
CA GLN A 58 13.48 3.46 -13.27
C GLN A 58 13.10 2.70 -12.00
N THR A 59 12.59 3.42 -11.00
CA THR A 59 12.00 2.81 -9.82
C THR A 59 10.48 2.73 -9.94
N PRO A 60 9.85 1.65 -9.43
CA PRO A 60 8.42 1.61 -9.23
C PRO A 60 7.91 2.79 -8.39
N PRO A 61 6.67 3.27 -8.60
CA PRO A 61 6.18 4.51 -7.97
C PRO A 61 6.22 4.54 -6.43
N MET A 62 6.22 3.38 -5.78
CA MET A 62 6.31 3.27 -4.32
C MET A 62 7.75 3.28 -3.76
N LEU A 63 8.76 3.15 -4.62
CA LEU A 63 10.17 3.13 -4.26
C LEU A 63 10.87 4.44 -4.62
N HIS A 64 11.44 5.09 -3.60
CA HIS A 64 12.37 6.19 -3.81
C HIS A 64 13.69 5.65 -4.38
N PHE A 65 14.30 6.37 -5.32
CA PHE A 65 15.53 5.91 -5.99
C PHE A 65 16.69 5.70 -5.01
N THR A 66 16.80 6.51 -3.96
CA THR A 66 17.84 6.39 -2.93
C THR A 66 17.79 5.06 -2.16
N HIS A 67 16.66 4.35 -2.15
CA HIS A 67 16.54 3.04 -1.50
C HIS A 67 17.15 1.89 -2.32
N LEU A 68 17.50 2.14 -3.59
CA LEU A 68 18.13 1.18 -4.49
C LEU A 68 19.59 1.54 -4.84
N GLU A 69 20.10 2.67 -4.35
CA GLU A 69 21.51 3.05 -4.49
C GLU A 69 22.43 2.01 -3.85
N PRO A 70 23.45 1.47 -4.54
CA PRO A 70 24.29 0.38 -4.03
C PRO A 70 24.88 0.61 -2.63
N SER A 71 25.20 1.86 -2.29
CA SER A 71 25.73 2.28 -0.98
C SER A 71 24.68 2.33 0.13
N ARG A 72 23.39 2.49 -0.21
CA ARG A 72 22.28 2.65 0.73
C ARG A 72 21.33 1.44 0.78
N THR A 73 21.30 0.60 -0.26
CA THR A 73 20.37 -0.54 -0.34
C THR A 73 20.61 -1.53 0.79
N LEU A 74 19.55 -1.78 1.55
CA LEU A 74 19.56 -2.73 2.66
C LEU A 74 19.28 -4.15 2.19
N TRP A 75 19.60 -5.13 3.03
CA TRP A 75 19.54 -6.54 2.67
C TRP A 75 18.15 -7.01 2.19
N PRO A 76 16.98 -6.56 2.74
CA PRO A 76 15.69 -7.04 2.24
C PRO A 76 15.48 -6.68 0.77
N MET A 77 15.89 -5.47 0.38
CA MET A 77 15.80 -5.01 -0.99
C MET A 77 16.89 -5.62 -1.88
N LYS A 78 18.12 -5.84 -1.39
CA LYS A 78 19.17 -6.56 -2.14
C LYS A 78 18.71 -7.98 -2.52
N ASN A 79 18.12 -8.71 -1.57
CA ASN A 79 17.57 -10.04 -1.81
C ASN A 79 16.37 -9.96 -2.75
N CYS A 80 15.48 -8.99 -2.56
CA CYS A 80 14.33 -8.78 -3.43
C CYS A 80 14.73 -8.49 -4.88
N VAL A 81 15.76 -7.68 -5.12
CA VAL A 81 16.28 -7.40 -6.47
C VAL A 81 16.82 -8.69 -7.10
N THR A 82 17.51 -9.52 -6.32
CA THR A 82 18.03 -10.83 -6.79
C THR A 82 16.87 -11.74 -7.21
N VAL A 83 15.86 -11.91 -6.36
CA VAL A 83 14.67 -12.74 -6.68
C VAL A 83 13.89 -12.14 -7.86
N ALA A 84 13.74 -10.82 -7.95
CA ALA A 84 13.08 -10.17 -9.08
C ALA A 84 13.83 -10.40 -10.40
N ARG A 85 15.17 -10.43 -10.40
CA ARG A 85 15.96 -10.78 -11.59
C ARG A 85 15.77 -12.25 -11.98
N MET A 86 15.69 -13.15 -11.02
CA MET A 86 15.35 -14.56 -11.27
C MET A 86 13.95 -14.67 -11.88
N TRP A 87 12.95 -14.00 -11.29
CA TRP A 87 11.58 -13.95 -11.79
C TRP A 87 11.45 -13.37 -13.20
N VAL A 88 12.25 -12.36 -13.54
CA VAL A 88 12.29 -11.78 -14.89
C VAL A 88 12.86 -12.76 -15.91
N SER A 89 13.92 -13.48 -15.52
CA SER A 89 14.70 -14.35 -16.40
C SER A 89 14.14 -15.77 -16.53
N GLN A 90 13.39 -16.26 -15.54
CA GLN A 90 12.89 -17.63 -15.45
C GLN A 90 12.19 -18.11 -16.72
N ASP A 91 12.41 -19.35 -17.13
CA ASP A 91 11.54 -20.06 -18.06
C ASP A 91 10.41 -20.78 -17.29
N ASP A 92 9.54 -21.49 -18.01
CA ASP A 92 8.38 -22.15 -17.38
C ASP A 92 8.79 -23.22 -16.36
N GLY A 93 10.00 -23.80 -16.49
CA GLY A 93 10.53 -24.80 -15.55
C GLY A 93 11.06 -24.21 -14.24
N ALA A 94 11.49 -22.95 -14.23
CA ALA A 94 12.06 -22.29 -13.06
C ALA A 94 11.06 -21.51 -12.19
N ALA A 95 9.79 -21.40 -12.61
CA ALA A 95 8.77 -20.62 -11.91
C ALA A 95 8.56 -21.04 -10.44
N GLU A 96 8.55 -22.35 -10.17
CA GLU A 96 8.38 -22.88 -8.82
C GLU A 96 9.59 -22.56 -7.92
N LEU A 97 10.81 -22.60 -8.47
CA LEU A 97 12.03 -22.26 -7.73
C LEU A 97 12.02 -20.79 -7.30
N VAL A 98 11.64 -19.90 -8.21
CA VAL A 98 11.52 -18.46 -7.91
C VAL A 98 10.42 -18.22 -6.87
N ARG A 99 9.28 -18.90 -6.99
CA ARG A 99 8.19 -18.83 -6.01
C ARG A 99 8.67 -19.26 -4.62
N GLN A 100 9.43 -20.35 -4.53
CA GLN A 100 10.00 -20.83 -3.26
C GLN A 100 11.01 -19.84 -2.68
N ALA A 101 11.86 -19.23 -3.51
CA ALA A 101 12.78 -18.19 -3.08
C ALA A 101 12.03 -16.98 -2.51
N ALA A 102 11.00 -16.49 -3.20
CA ALA A 102 10.16 -15.40 -2.72
C ALA A 102 9.50 -15.73 -1.38
N LEU A 103 8.88 -16.91 -1.25
CA LEU A 103 8.26 -17.36 0.00
C LEU A 103 9.26 -17.47 1.14
N GLN A 104 10.46 -17.96 0.86
CA GLN A 104 11.50 -18.09 1.87
C GLN A 104 11.94 -16.72 2.40
N GLU A 105 12.17 -15.75 1.51
CA GLU A 105 12.48 -14.38 1.91
C GLU A 105 11.33 -13.75 2.71
N MET A 106 10.08 -13.91 2.26
CA MET A 106 8.90 -13.42 3.01
C MET A 106 8.82 -14.01 4.42
N ARG A 107 9.10 -15.30 4.61
CA ARG A 107 9.12 -15.93 5.94
C ARG A 107 10.16 -15.30 6.86
N VAL A 108 11.36 -15.04 6.35
CA VAL A 108 12.42 -14.36 7.11
C VAL A 108 11.94 -12.97 7.55
N LEU A 109 11.37 -12.20 6.63
CA LEU A 109 10.85 -10.86 6.93
C LEU A 109 9.70 -10.90 7.96
N PHE A 110 8.77 -11.85 7.82
CA PHE A 110 7.67 -12.01 8.78
C PHE A 110 8.16 -12.37 10.19
N GLN A 111 9.23 -13.16 10.31
CA GLN A 111 9.79 -13.51 11.61
C GLN A 111 10.58 -12.36 12.24
N GLN A 112 11.30 -11.57 11.45
CA GLN A 112 12.28 -10.61 11.94
C GLN A 112 11.77 -9.16 12.02
N HIS A 113 10.64 -8.80 11.39
CA HIS A 113 10.21 -7.39 11.26
C HIS A 113 10.17 -6.60 12.58
N ARG A 114 9.88 -7.25 13.72
CA ARG A 114 9.80 -6.58 15.02
C ARG A 114 11.15 -6.20 15.62
N SER A 115 12.22 -6.87 15.22
CA SER A 115 13.59 -6.60 15.68
C SER A 115 14.38 -5.73 14.72
N MET A 116 13.79 -5.32 13.58
CA MET A 116 14.45 -4.47 12.61
C MET A 116 14.43 -3.01 13.08
N ASP A 117 15.52 -2.29 12.79
CA ASP A 117 15.49 -0.83 12.83
C ASP A 117 14.54 -0.28 11.75
N GLU A 118 14.22 1.01 11.84
CA GLU A 118 13.23 1.65 10.99
C GLU A 118 13.57 1.53 9.50
N ARG A 119 14.85 1.68 9.12
CA ARG A 119 15.29 1.63 7.72
C ARG A 119 15.14 0.20 7.18
N HIS A 120 15.55 -0.80 7.94
CA HIS A 120 15.37 -2.22 7.58
C HIS A 120 13.89 -2.60 7.50
N LEU A 121 13.05 -2.07 8.41
CA LEU A 121 11.62 -2.31 8.40
C LEU A 121 10.95 -1.74 7.15
N LEU A 122 11.33 -0.53 6.71
CA LEU A 122 10.86 0.05 5.45
C LEU A 122 11.31 -0.81 4.26
N ALA A 123 12.59 -1.19 4.20
CA ALA A 123 13.11 -2.04 3.14
C ALA A 123 12.39 -3.41 3.10
N ALA A 124 12.07 -3.98 4.26
CA ALA A 124 11.29 -5.21 4.38
C ALA A 124 9.86 -5.03 3.84
N LEU A 125 9.18 -3.96 4.21
CA LEU A 125 7.82 -3.66 3.74
C LEU A 125 7.78 -3.49 2.21
N GLN A 126 8.76 -2.78 1.65
CA GLN A 126 8.92 -2.60 0.21
C GLN A 126 9.19 -3.92 -0.51
N ALA A 127 10.07 -4.77 0.03
CA ALA A 127 10.33 -6.10 -0.50
C ALA A 127 9.07 -6.98 -0.47
N LEU A 128 8.29 -6.94 0.62
CA LEU A 128 7.04 -7.68 0.76
C LEU A 128 6.01 -7.33 -0.33
N VAL A 129 5.93 -6.07 -0.75
CA VAL A 129 5.07 -5.68 -1.89
C VAL A 129 5.52 -6.40 -3.16
N MET A 130 6.81 -6.37 -3.47
CA MET A 130 7.37 -7.00 -4.67
C MET A 130 7.19 -8.52 -4.65
N TYR A 131 7.44 -9.17 -3.51
CA TYR A 131 7.20 -10.61 -3.36
C TYR A 131 5.73 -10.95 -3.54
N THR A 132 4.81 -10.14 -3.01
CA THR A 132 3.36 -10.32 -3.21
C THR A 132 3.00 -10.27 -4.69
N VAL A 133 3.53 -9.30 -5.44
CA VAL A 133 3.36 -9.24 -6.91
C VAL A 133 3.89 -10.52 -7.58
N MET A 134 5.11 -10.95 -7.24
CA MET A 134 5.70 -12.15 -7.84
C MET A 134 4.91 -13.43 -7.53
N LEU A 135 4.28 -13.54 -6.34
CA LEU A 135 3.41 -14.66 -5.98
C LEU A 135 2.06 -14.65 -6.73
N MET A 136 1.52 -13.46 -7.01
CA MET A 136 0.30 -13.32 -7.81
C MET A 136 0.53 -13.65 -9.29
N PHE A 137 1.76 -13.47 -9.78
CA PHE A 137 2.15 -13.64 -11.18
C PHE A 137 3.41 -14.52 -11.36
N PRO A 138 3.41 -15.80 -10.95
CA PRO A 138 4.59 -16.65 -11.01
C PRO A 138 5.04 -16.97 -12.45
N GLY A 139 4.15 -16.99 -13.45
CA GLY A 139 4.45 -17.46 -14.81
C GLY A 139 4.63 -16.37 -15.86
N LYS A 140 5.47 -16.64 -16.88
CA LYS A 140 5.50 -15.86 -18.12
C LYS A 140 4.19 -16.09 -18.90
N GLY A 141 3.60 -15.03 -19.44
CA GLY A 141 2.37 -15.14 -20.24
C GLY A 141 1.10 -15.57 -19.47
N GLN A 142 1.17 -15.70 -18.14
CA GLN A 142 0.03 -16.06 -17.30
C GLN A 142 -1.17 -15.12 -17.53
N ILE A 143 -2.32 -15.74 -17.81
CA ILE A 143 -3.58 -15.05 -18.16
C ILE A 143 -4.42 -14.72 -16.91
N SER A 144 -4.45 -15.63 -15.92
CA SER A 144 -5.24 -15.49 -14.68
C SER A 144 -4.35 -15.28 -13.47
N LEU A 145 -4.83 -14.62 -12.41
CA LEU A 145 -4.09 -14.54 -11.14
C LEU A 145 -3.89 -15.91 -10.48
N SER A 146 -2.74 -16.09 -9.84
CA SER A 146 -2.49 -17.23 -8.96
C SER A 146 -3.14 -17.01 -7.60
N ILE A 147 -3.69 -18.08 -7.02
CA ILE A 147 -4.20 -18.07 -5.66
C ILE A 147 -3.01 -17.96 -4.69
N VAL A 148 -3.03 -16.93 -3.86
CA VAL A 148 -2.05 -16.72 -2.80
C VAL A 148 -2.60 -17.32 -1.51
N ASP A 149 -1.75 -18.02 -0.75
CA ASP A 149 -2.13 -18.58 0.55
C ASP A 149 -2.64 -17.46 1.47
N PRO A 150 -3.87 -17.57 2.02
CA PRO A 150 -4.46 -16.57 2.90
C PRO A 150 -3.59 -16.22 4.13
N ALA A 151 -2.78 -17.16 4.60
CA ALA A 151 -1.84 -16.93 5.70
C ALA A 151 -0.81 -15.84 5.37
N ILE A 152 -0.48 -15.65 4.08
CA ILE A 152 0.42 -14.58 3.63
C ILE A 152 -0.22 -13.21 3.87
N PHE A 153 -1.49 -13.02 3.50
CA PHE A 153 -2.19 -11.75 3.75
C PHE A 153 -2.37 -11.47 5.25
N ALA A 154 -2.65 -12.50 6.05
CA ALA A 154 -2.70 -12.38 7.51
C ALA A 154 -1.34 -11.99 8.13
N CYS A 155 -0.22 -12.45 7.56
CA CYS A 155 1.12 -12.02 7.94
C CYS A 155 1.40 -10.58 7.49
N LEU A 156 1.02 -10.20 6.27
CA LEU A 156 1.16 -8.83 5.75
C LEU A 156 0.40 -7.83 6.62
N GLN A 157 -0.85 -8.13 7.01
CA GLN A 157 -1.62 -7.28 7.92
C GLN A 157 -0.92 -7.07 9.27
N ARG A 158 -0.29 -8.11 9.82
CA ARG A 158 0.48 -8.00 11.07
C ARG A 158 1.70 -7.10 10.91
N VAL A 159 2.41 -7.19 9.79
CA VAL A 159 3.54 -6.28 9.48
C VAL A 159 3.05 -4.85 9.29
N ILE A 160 1.99 -4.63 8.51
CA ILE A 160 1.39 -3.30 8.30
C ILE A 160 0.97 -2.68 9.63
N SER A 161 0.30 -3.45 10.49
CA SER A 161 -0.13 -2.99 11.82
C SER A 161 1.06 -2.59 12.70
N TYR A 162 2.17 -3.32 12.61
CA TYR A 162 3.40 -2.97 13.32
C TYR A 162 4.04 -1.69 12.76
N VAL A 163 4.16 -1.59 11.43
CA VAL A 163 4.68 -0.39 10.73
C VAL A 163 3.85 0.85 11.06
N ALA A 164 2.53 0.71 11.17
CA ALA A 164 1.66 1.83 11.51
C ALA A 164 1.93 2.38 12.91
N ARG A 165 2.28 1.51 13.86
CA ARG A 165 2.64 1.90 15.23
C ARG A 165 3.99 2.59 15.33
N THR A 166 4.85 2.44 14.32
CA THR A 166 6.14 3.16 14.23
C THR A 166 6.02 4.50 13.48
N GLY A 167 4.79 5.00 13.29
CA GLY A 167 4.53 6.32 12.71
C GLY A 167 4.35 6.30 11.19
N LEU A 168 3.28 6.95 10.71
CA LEU A 168 2.94 7.10 9.28
C LEU A 168 2.66 8.56 8.87
N LEU A 169 2.79 9.49 9.81
CA LEU A 169 2.62 10.92 9.61
C LEU A 169 3.71 11.62 10.42
N LEU A 170 4.45 12.52 9.77
CA LEU A 170 5.43 13.36 10.46
C LEU A 170 4.73 14.46 11.25
N THR A 171 5.32 14.82 12.38
CA THR A 171 4.85 15.95 13.22
C THR A 171 4.89 17.25 12.40
N GLU A 172 5.93 17.40 11.60
CA GLU A 172 6.17 18.53 10.73
C GLU A 172 5.09 18.66 9.63
N GLU A 173 4.68 17.54 9.04
CA GLU A 173 3.58 17.52 8.06
C GLU A 173 2.24 17.90 8.70
N ARG A 174 1.99 17.46 9.95
CA ARG A 174 0.81 17.84 10.72
C ARG A 174 0.80 19.33 11.06
N ASP A 175 1.96 19.84 11.48
CA ASP A 175 2.12 21.22 11.94
C ASP A 175 2.37 22.20 10.78
N CYS A 176 2.30 21.72 9.54
CA CYS A 176 2.52 22.50 8.31
C CYS A 176 3.88 23.23 8.33
N ILE A 177 4.93 22.51 8.70
CA ILE A 177 6.32 22.98 8.67
C ILE A 177 7.18 22.02 7.83
N GLN A 178 8.32 22.50 7.34
CA GLN A 178 9.23 21.70 6.51
C GLN A 178 9.94 20.62 7.34
N PRO A 179 9.77 19.32 7.03
CA PRO A 179 10.55 18.25 7.66
C PRO A 179 11.96 18.15 7.06
N ALA A 180 12.84 17.40 7.75
CA ALA A 180 14.09 16.93 7.17
C ALA A 180 13.80 15.99 5.97
N TRP A 181 14.59 16.11 4.90
CA TRP A 181 14.36 15.37 3.66
C TRP A 181 14.39 13.86 3.85
N GLU A 182 15.38 13.32 4.57
CA GLU A 182 15.48 11.88 4.81
C GLU A 182 14.30 11.33 5.61
N ALA A 183 13.82 12.10 6.61
CA ALA A 183 12.66 11.72 7.40
C ALA A 183 11.39 11.69 6.54
N TRP A 184 11.23 12.68 5.66
CA TRP A 184 10.13 12.74 4.71
C TRP A 184 10.16 11.60 3.70
N VAL A 185 11.32 11.31 3.08
CA VAL A 185 11.50 10.18 2.17
C VAL A 185 11.19 8.86 2.88
N HIS A 186 11.65 8.70 4.13
CA HIS A 186 11.41 7.51 4.93
C HIS A 186 9.91 7.27 5.19
N VAL A 187 9.22 8.25 5.78
CA VAL A 187 7.80 8.11 6.15
C VAL A 187 6.92 8.04 4.90
N THR A 188 7.22 8.82 3.86
CA THR A 188 6.52 8.74 2.57
C THR A 188 6.72 7.37 1.91
N GLY A 189 7.93 6.81 1.97
CA GLY A 189 8.21 5.44 1.54
C GLY A 189 7.39 4.39 2.29
N LYS A 190 7.22 4.54 3.61
CA LYS A 190 6.35 3.66 4.42
C LYS A 190 4.90 3.73 3.93
N ARG A 191 4.33 4.93 3.83
CA ARG A 191 2.97 5.17 3.34
C ARG A 191 2.76 4.54 1.96
N ARG A 192 3.65 4.83 1.00
CA ARG A 192 3.55 4.30 -0.38
C ARG A 192 3.61 2.78 -0.44
N ALA A 193 4.40 2.12 0.40
CA ALA A 193 4.43 0.66 0.47
C ALA A 193 3.16 0.08 1.12
N VAL A 194 2.63 0.71 2.18
CA VAL A 194 1.31 0.35 2.76
C VAL A 194 0.21 0.50 1.72
N PHE A 195 0.10 1.66 1.08
CA PHE A 195 -0.85 1.93 0.01
C PHE A 195 -0.78 0.88 -1.10
N SER A 196 0.43 0.50 -1.51
CA SER A 196 0.63 -0.53 -2.53
C SER A 196 0.10 -1.90 -2.11
N LEU A 197 0.27 -2.30 -0.84
CA LEU A 197 -0.26 -3.56 -0.32
C LEU A 197 -1.79 -3.55 -0.24
N TYR A 198 -2.40 -2.43 0.15
CA TYR A 198 -3.85 -2.28 0.12
C TYR A 198 -4.39 -2.37 -1.31
N LEU A 199 -3.74 -1.68 -2.26
CA LEU A 199 -4.14 -1.70 -3.67
C LEU A 199 -4.05 -3.11 -4.27
N LEU A 200 -2.95 -3.83 -3.98
CA LEU A 200 -2.77 -5.23 -4.39
C LEU A 200 -3.84 -6.14 -3.79
N HIS A 201 -4.03 -6.08 -2.47
CA HIS A 201 -4.99 -6.94 -1.79
C HIS A 201 -6.41 -6.65 -2.28
N TRP A 202 -6.79 -5.39 -2.42
CA TRP A 202 -8.10 -5.02 -2.91
C TRP A 202 -8.34 -5.50 -4.35
N SER A 203 -7.38 -5.27 -5.25
CA SER A 203 -7.51 -5.73 -6.64
C SER A 203 -7.60 -7.24 -6.72
N TYR A 204 -6.83 -7.95 -5.88
CA TYR A 204 -6.89 -9.40 -5.74
C TYR A 204 -8.25 -9.88 -5.20
N SER A 205 -8.76 -9.25 -4.15
CA SER A 205 -10.05 -9.56 -3.54
C SER A 205 -11.19 -9.38 -4.53
N VAL A 206 -11.22 -8.27 -5.26
CA VAL A 206 -12.22 -8.05 -6.32
C VAL A 206 -12.11 -9.11 -7.41
N TYR A 207 -10.90 -9.43 -7.88
CA TYR A 207 -10.71 -10.42 -8.94
C TYR A 207 -11.22 -11.82 -8.52
N HIS A 208 -11.05 -12.19 -7.25
CA HIS A 208 -11.45 -13.48 -6.70
C HIS A 208 -12.83 -13.48 -6.00
N ASN A 209 -13.55 -12.35 -5.97
CA ASN A 209 -14.79 -12.15 -5.19
C ASN A 209 -14.62 -12.45 -3.69
N LEU A 210 -13.58 -11.89 -3.08
CA LEU A 210 -13.26 -11.99 -1.65
C LEU A 210 -13.43 -10.63 -0.95
N GLU A 211 -13.44 -10.64 0.37
CA GLU A 211 -13.37 -9.42 1.18
C GLU A 211 -11.97 -8.78 1.08
N SER A 212 -11.90 -7.46 1.14
CA SER A 212 -10.67 -6.67 1.09
C SER A 212 -10.30 -6.09 2.46
N PHE A 213 -9.14 -5.44 2.54
CA PHE A 213 -8.82 -4.65 3.74
C PHE A 213 -9.74 -3.42 3.80
N ALA A 214 -10.03 -2.94 5.01
CA ALA A 214 -10.85 -1.76 5.22
C ALA A 214 -10.09 -0.49 4.82
N CYS A 215 -10.62 0.28 3.86
CA CYS A 215 -9.97 1.49 3.34
C CYS A 215 -9.93 2.65 4.34
N SER A 216 -10.89 2.74 5.28
CA SER A 216 -10.88 3.72 6.38
C SER A 216 -9.58 3.75 7.16
N GLN A 217 -8.86 2.61 7.24
CA GLN A 217 -7.55 2.52 7.88
C GLN A 217 -6.47 3.38 7.20
N LEU A 218 -6.72 3.85 5.96
CA LEU A 218 -5.82 4.72 5.22
C LEU A 218 -6.09 6.21 5.46
N GLY A 219 -7.29 6.57 5.93
CA GLY A 219 -7.80 7.95 5.85
C GLY A 219 -6.94 9.02 6.52
N PHE A 220 -6.25 8.67 7.61
CA PHE A 220 -5.39 9.59 8.37
C PHE A 220 -4.04 9.87 7.70
N MET A 221 -3.69 9.18 6.61
CA MET A 221 -2.42 9.37 5.91
C MET A 221 -2.57 10.39 4.78
N PRO A 222 -1.56 11.25 4.57
CA PRO A 222 -1.43 12.02 3.33
C PRO A 222 -1.44 11.12 2.10
N ALA A 223 -2.17 11.54 1.07
CA ALA A 223 -2.24 10.84 -0.21
C ALA A 223 -0.87 10.86 -0.94
N PRO A 224 -0.61 9.92 -1.87
CA PRO A 224 0.63 9.90 -2.64
C PRO A 224 0.81 11.17 -3.48
N THR A 225 1.66 12.10 -3.03
CA THR A 225 1.99 13.36 -3.72
C THR A 225 3.17 14.04 -3.01
N PRO A 226 3.83 15.04 -3.61
CA PRO A 226 3.81 15.39 -5.03
C PRO A 226 4.97 14.76 -5.80
N LYS A 227 4.74 14.51 -7.10
CA LYS A 227 5.70 13.83 -7.98
C LYS A 227 7.08 14.50 -7.96
N PHE A 228 7.11 15.82 -8.06
CA PHE A 228 8.35 16.59 -8.11
C PHE A 228 9.15 16.56 -6.81
N LEU A 229 8.51 16.40 -5.65
CA LEU A 229 9.21 16.20 -4.37
C LEU A 229 9.71 14.76 -4.26
N TRP A 230 8.88 13.78 -4.64
CA TRP A 230 9.25 12.36 -4.57
C TRP A 230 10.39 11.99 -5.54
N GLN A 231 10.52 12.72 -6.65
CA GLN A 231 11.57 12.50 -7.64
C GLN A 231 12.73 13.50 -7.50
N CYS A 232 12.78 14.29 -6.43
CA CYS A 232 13.85 15.26 -6.24
C CYS A 232 15.18 14.56 -5.90
N GLU A 233 16.23 14.87 -6.66
CA GLU A 233 17.52 14.17 -6.56
C GLU A 233 18.39 14.65 -5.40
N THR A 234 18.18 15.88 -4.94
CA THR A 234 18.99 16.52 -3.89
C THR A 234 18.12 17.14 -2.81
N GLU A 235 18.67 17.17 -1.59
CA GLU A 235 18.06 17.80 -0.42
C GLU A 235 17.82 19.29 -0.66
N ASP A 236 18.84 20.06 -1.04
CA ASP A 236 18.73 21.51 -1.27
C ASP A 236 17.57 21.88 -2.22
N LYS A 237 17.43 21.13 -3.32
CA LYS A 237 16.37 21.36 -4.30
C LYS A 237 15.01 20.92 -3.74
N TRP A 238 14.99 19.85 -2.96
CA TRP A 238 13.78 19.37 -2.30
C TRP A 238 13.28 20.40 -1.30
N GLU A 239 14.16 21.01 -0.49
CA GLU A 239 13.80 22.04 0.49
C GLU A 239 13.17 23.27 -0.18
N GLU A 240 13.77 23.78 -1.27
CA GLU A 240 13.21 24.89 -2.04
C GLU A 240 11.80 24.56 -2.56
N LEU A 241 11.65 23.38 -3.17
CA LEU A 241 10.37 22.93 -3.72
C LEU A 241 9.34 22.68 -2.62
N TYR A 242 9.75 22.16 -1.47
CA TYR A 242 8.86 21.88 -0.34
C TYR A 242 8.34 23.18 0.26
N ALA A 243 9.19 24.18 0.46
CA ALA A 243 8.77 25.50 0.94
C ALA A 243 7.73 26.15 0.01
N ARG A 244 7.93 26.03 -1.31
CA ARG A 244 6.97 26.52 -2.30
C ARG A 244 5.65 25.74 -2.26
N TRP A 245 5.72 24.41 -2.20
CA TRP A 245 4.56 23.54 -2.07
C TRP A 245 3.76 23.87 -0.79
N LEU A 246 4.43 24.00 0.34
CA LEU A 246 3.82 24.35 1.63
C LEU A 246 3.07 25.69 1.60
N SER A 247 3.60 26.67 0.85
CA SER A 247 2.93 27.96 0.67
C SER A 247 1.57 27.87 -0.06
N GLN A 248 1.40 26.85 -0.90
CA GLN A 248 0.17 26.53 -1.63
C GLN A 248 -0.76 25.61 -0.83
N TRP A 249 -0.19 24.78 0.07
CA TRP A 249 -0.89 23.79 0.88
C TRP A 249 -0.98 24.20 2.37
N ARG A 250 -1.41 25.44 2.62
CA ARG A 250 -1.46 26.03 3.97
C ARG A 250 -2.40 25.30 4.95
N ASP A 251 -3.43 24.65 4.42
CA ASP A 251 -4.41 23.90 5.21
C ASP A 251 -3.96 22.43 5.42
N GLY A 252 -2.70 22.13 5.15
CA GLY A 252 -2.12 20.80 5.26
C GLY A 252 -2.17 19.97 3.97
N PRO A 253 -1.47 18.82 3.95
CA PRO A 253 -1.45 17.92 2.80
C PRO A 253 -2.85 17.40 2.47
N TYR A 254 -3.05 17.00 1.21
CA TYR A 254 -4.25 16.27 0.81
C TYR A 254 -4.25 14.87 1.45
N MET A 255 -5.31 14.53 2.17
CA MET A 255 -5.43 13.30 2.94
C MET A 255 -6.13 12.19 2.14
N MET A 256 -5.83 10.94 2.45
CA MET A 256 -6.51 9.79 1.85
C MET A 256 -8.03 9.81 2.12
N SER A 257 -8.47 10.33 3.27
CA SER A 257 -9.90 10.49 3.57
C SER A 257 -10.60 11.47 2.64
N GLU A 258 -9.89 12.44 2.05
CA GLU A 258 -10.48 13.41 1.12
C GLU A 258 -10.94 12.76 -0.20
N PHE A 259 -10.42 11.57 -0.58
CA PHE A 259 -10.93 10.83 -1.74
C PHE A 259 -12.42 10.48 -1.60
N ALA A 260 -12.93 10.30 -0.38
CA ALA A 260 -14.34 9.99 -0.13
C ALA A 260 -15.30 11.13 -0.53
N ALA A 261 -14.79 12.37 -0.60
CA ALA A 261 -15.58 13.54 -0.96
C ALA A 261 -15.65 13.75 -2.49
N ILE A 262 -14.86 13.03 -3.28
CA ILE A 262 -14.86 13.14 -4.74
C ILE A 262 -16.19 12.61 -5.25
N GLN A 263 -16.92 13.40 -6.03
CA GLN A 263 -18.21 13.00 -6.57
C GLN A 263 -18.06 12.40 -7.97
N ALA A 264 -19.09 11.66 -8.42
CA ALA A 264 -19.13 11.20 -9.81
C ALA A 264 -19.29 12.41 -10.76
N GLY A 265 -18.57 12.39 -11.88
CA GLY A 265 -18.60 13.45 -12.88
C GLY A 265 -17.20 13.92 -13.25
N ILE A 266 -17.13 15.02 -14.00
CA ILE A 266 -15.86 15.65 -14.43
C ILE A 266 -15.38 16.77 -13.50
N ALA A 267 -16.26 17.24 -12.62
CA ALA A 267 -15.96 18.33 -11.70
C ALA A 267 -15.24 17.78 -10.46
N LEU A 268 -14.19 18.47 -10.04
CA LEU A 268 -13.47 18.21 -8.81
C LEU A 268 -13.57 19.42 -7.87
N GLU A 269 -13.54 19.15 -6.57
CA GLU A 269 -13.33 20.20 -5.58
C GLU A 269 -11.89 20.74 -5.72
N GLN A 270 -11.69 22.02 -5.39
CA GLN A 270 -10.46 22.74 -5.67
C GLN A 270 -9.20 22.08 -5.08
N ARG A 271 -9.26 21.50 -3.88
CA ARG A 271 -8.13 20.78 -3.28
C ARG A 271 -7.86 19.46 -3.99
N SER A 272 -8.90 18.71 -4.36
CA SER A 272 -8.75 17.48 -5.14
C SER A 272 -8.14 17.75 -6.52
N GLU A 273 -8.56 18.83 -7.18
CA GLU A 273 -8.00 19.26 -8.47
C GLU A 273 -6.52 19.65 -8.33
N ARG A 274 -6.19 20.50 -7.34
CA ARG A 274 -4.80 20.88 -7.02
C ARG A 274 -3.93 19.68 -6.68
N TRP A 275 -4.46 18.71 -5.91
CA TRP A 275 -3.73 17.48 -5.62
C TRP A 275 -3.42 16.70 -6.90
N LEU A 276 -4.40 16.62 -7.81
CA LEU A 276 -4.28 15.87 -9.06
C LEU A 276 -3.28 16.51 -10.04
N GLU A 277 -3.10 17.83 -10.01
CA GLU A 277 -2.06 18.55 -10.76
C GLU A 277 -0.65 18.04 -10.42
N ASP A 278 -0.43 17.67 -9.16
CA ASP A 278 0.86 17.25 -8.60
C ASP A 278 1.03 15.73 -8.49
N ALA A 279 -0.05 14.97 -8.69
CA ALA A 279 -0.09 13.53 -8.44
C ALA A 279 0.89 12.76 -9.33
N ASP A 280 1.54 11.76 -8.74
CA ASP A 280 2.38 10.83 -9.48
C ASP A 280 1.62 9.58 -9.92
N GLU A 281 2.34 8.63 -10.52
CA GLU A 281 1.75 7.40 -11.03
C GLU A 281 1.01 6.61 -9.94
N LEU A 282 1.47 6.62 -8.68
CA LEU A 282 0.76 5.95 -7.59
C LEU A 282 -0.51 6.71 -7.20
N GLY A 283 -0.44 8.04 -7.13
CA GLY A 283 -1.62 8.89 -6.91
C GLY A 283 -2.69 8.64 -7.97
N ILE A 284 -2.31 8.63 -9.25
CA ILE A 284 -3.24 8.36 -10.36
C ILE A 284 -3.85 6.96 -10.26
N LEU A 285 -3.09 5.94 -9.82
CA LEU A 285 -3.66 4.62 -9.58
C LEU A 285 -4.76 4.67 -8.51
N PHE A 286 -4.56 5.39 -7.40
CA PHE A 286 -5.58 5.58 -6.37
C PHE A 286 -6.80 6.38 -6.86
N PHE A 287 -6.55 7.46 -7.58
CA PHE A 287 -7.62 8.27 -8.16
C PHE A 287 -8.46 7.46 -9.15
N SER A 288 -7.84 6.60 -9.95
CA SER A 288 -8.52 5.76 -10.95
C SER A 288 -9.47 4.72 -10.35
N ILE A 289 -9.36 4.44 -9.05
CA ILE A 289 -10.28 3.53 -8.38
C ILE A 289 -11.67 4.17 -8.23
N GLY A 290 -11.71 5.51 -8.19
CA GLY A 290 -12.91 6.33 -8.04
C GLY A 290 -13.81 5.94 -6.87
N ASN A 291 -15.01 6.50 -6.85
CA ASN A 291 -16.13 5.96 -6.06
C ASN A 291 -16.73 4.69 -6.67
N THR A 292 -16.10 4.13 -7.72
CA THR A 292 -16.66 3.06 -8.54
C THR A 292 -16.92 1.76 -7.77
N VAL A 293 -16.37 1.62 -6.58
CA VAL A 293 -16.57 0.44 -5.74
C VAL A 293 -17.54 0.81 -4.62
N TYR A 294 -18.80 0.42 -4.77
CA TYR A 294 -19.85 0.52 -3.74
C TYR A 294 -19.36 0.10 -2.34
N PRO A 295 -18.50 -0.95 -2.20
CA PRO A 295 -17.82 -1.21 -0.94
C PRO A 295 -16.99 -0.01 -0.44
N CYS A 296 -16.02 0.52 -1.21
CA CYS A 296 -15.10 1.52 -0.67
C CYS A 296 -15.74 2.84 -0.28
N VAL A 297 -16.84 3.25 -0.92
CA VAL A 297 -17.58 4.45 -0.50
C VAL A 297 -18.27 4.27 0.86
N GLU A 298 -18.67 3.05 1.22
CA GLU A 298 -19.20 2.72 2.55
C GLU A 298 -18.11 2.44 3.60
N TRP A 299 -16.85 2.28 3.17
CA TRP A 299 -15.70 2.01 4.05
C TRP A 299 -14.79 3.23 4.28
N TRP A 300 -15.17 4.43 3.84
CA TRP A 300 -14.49 5.68 4.17
C TRP A 300 -15.21 6.42 5.29
#